data_AF-A0A9X2IZ90-F1
#
_entry.id   AF-A0A9X2IZ90-F1
#
_cell.length_a   1.000
_cell.length_b   1.000
_cell.length_c   1.000
_cell.angle_alpha   90.00
_cell.angle_beta   90.00
_cell.angle_gamma   90.00
#
_symmetry.space_group_name_H-M   'P 1'
#
loop_
_entity.id
_entity.type
_entity.pdbx_description
1 polymer ?
#
loop_
_entity_poly.entity_id
_entity_poly.type
_entity_poly.pdbx_seq_one_letter_code
_entity_poly.pdbx_strand_id
1 'polypeptide(L)'
;MAEELDDIGRETAALMRQMLSLATLVALRTRERGQKEAEARVKVTEERRKEARELALREAREAKAKDPRNLELSRMLDRPPMEKGVSLEKDRFAAQATATRMAAQAAAKSKVKEMGGRYDSVERRTALAAHLARIGVAPELAAVRMLMEVSQAQPPQAAVRSRPEEPPHVVRARQQELSRGLERTRG
;
A
#
# COMPACT_ATOMS: atom_id res chain seq x y z
N MET A 1 -46.49 -60.38 -11.09
CA MET A 1 -46.69 -59.23 -11.99
C MET A 1 -46.70 -57.89 -11.24
N ALA A 2 -47.54 -57.64 -10.22
CA ALA A 2 -47.50 -56.36 -9.47
C ALA A 2 -46.32 -56.26 -8.48
N GLU A 3 -46.01 -57.34 -7.77
CA GLU A 3 -44.90 -57.38 -6.79
C GLU A 3 -43.51 -57.24 -7.45
N GLU A 4 -43.32 -57.85 -8.63
CA GLU A 4 -42.06 -57.76 -9.40
C GLU A 4 -41.78 -56.33 -9.91
N LEU A 5 -42.82 -55.55 -10.21
CA LEU A 5 -42.69 -54.15 -10.63
C LEU A 5 -42.27 -53.24 -9.46
N ASP A 6 -42.78 -53.50 -8.26
CA ASP A 6 -42.40 -52.76 -7.05
C ASP A 6 -40.96 -53.06 -6.62
N ASP A 7 -40.49 -54.29 -6.77
CA ASP A 7 -39.10 -54.66 -6.46
C ASP A 7 -38.10 -54.03 -7.43
N ILE A 8 -38.41 -53.98 -8.74
CA ILE A 8 -37.60 -53.25 -9.73
C ILE A 8 -37.56 -51.75 -9.39
N GLY A 9 -38.68 -51.17 -8.93
CA GLY A 9 -38.74 -49.78 -8.46
C GLY A 9 -37.84 -49.52 -7.25
N ARG A 10 -37.76 -50.46 -6.30
CA ARG A 10 -36.88 -50.35 -5.13
C ARG A 10 -35.41 -50.50 -5.49
N GLU A 11 -35.07 -51.43 -6.37
CA GLU A 11 -33.70 -51.64 -6.85
C GLU A 11 -33.18 -50.45 -7.65
N THR A 12 -33.99 -49.92 -8.57
CA THR A 12 -33.63 -48.72 -9.34
C THR A 12 -33.45 -47.50 -8.44
N ALA A 13 -34.32 -47.31 -7.44
CA ALA A 13 -34.16 -46.24 -6.45
C ALA A 13 -32.90 -46.44 -5.58
N ALA A 14 -32.56 -47.67 -5.22
CA ALA A 14 -31.32 -47.97 -4.48
C ALA A 14 -30.08 -47.66 -5.34
N LEU A 15 -30.11 -48.02 -6.61
CA LEU A 15 -29.02 -47.77 -7.56
C LEU A 15 -28.85 -46.27 -7.84
N MET A 16 -29.95 -45.52 -7.97
CA MET A 16 -29.90 -44.06 -8.07
C MET A 16 -29.29 -43.41 -6.82
N ARG A 17 -29.64 -43.88 -5.62
CA ARG A 17 -29.04 -43.39 -4.36
C ARG A 17 -27.54 -43.66 -4.29
N GLN A 18 -27.09 -44.83 -4.75
CA GLN A 18 -25.67 -45.17 -4.82
C GLN A 18 -24.92 -44.34 -5.87
N MET A 19 -25.52 -44.10 -7.03
CA MET A 19 -24.94 -43.22 -8.04
C MET A 19 -24.83 -41.78 -7.55
N LEU A 20 -25.82 -41.30 -6.81
CA LEU A 20 -25.78 -39.97 -6.18
C LEU A 20 -24.65 -39.89 -5.13
N SER A 21 -24.47 -40.91 -4.29
CA SER A 21 -23.40 -40.91 -3.28
C SER A 21 -22.00 -41.00 -3.90
N LEU A 22 -21.84 -41.74 -5.00
CA LEU A 22 -20.60 -41.75 -5.77
C LEU A 22 -20.34 -40.39 -6.43
N ALA A 23 -21.37 -39.76 -7.00
CA ALA A 23 -21.24 -38.44 -7.60
C ALA A 23 -20.83 -37.37 -6.58
N THR A 24 -21.40 -37.39 -5.38
CA THR A 24 -21.01 -36.46 -4.30
C THR A 24 -19.58 -36.72 -3.82
N LEU A 25 -19.17 -37.98 -3.68
CA LEU A 25 -17.79 -38.33 -3.32
C LEU A 25 -16.78 -37.82 -4.38
N VAL A 26 -17.09 -38.00 -5.66
CA VAL A 26 -16.24 -37.51 -6.77
C VAL A 26 -16.18 -35.98 -6.78
N ALA A 27 -17.31 -35.30 -6.56
CA ALA A 27 -17.35 -33.84 -6.45
C ALA A 27 -16.50 -33.32 -5.29
N LEU A 28 -16.55 -33.96 -4.12
CA LEU A 28 -15.71 -33.60 -2.98
C LEU A 28 -14.23 -33.85 -3.27
N ARG A 29 -13.88 -35.01 -3.83
CA ARG A 29 -12.49 -35.36 -4.14
C ARG A 29 -11.88 -34.47 -5.22
N THR A 30 -12.65 -34.06 -6.22
CA THR A 30 -12.20 -33.12 -7.26
C THR A 30 -12.00 -31.72 -6.70
N ARG A 31 -12.90 -31.25 -5.83
CA ARG A 31 -12.72 -29.98 -5.09
C ARG A 31 -11.46 -30.00 -4.24
N GLU A 32 -11.22 -31.06 -3.46
CA GLU A 32 -10.03 -31.18 -2.62
C GLU A 32 -8.74 -31.18 -3.43
N ARG A 33 -8.71 -31.90 -4.57
CA ARG A 33 -7.56 -31.86 -5.48
C ARG A 33 -7.32 -30.46 -6.04
N GLY A 34 -8.38 -29.79 -6.51
CA GLY A 34 -8.29 -28.42 -7.02
C GLY A 34 -7.81 -27.42 -5.96
N GLN A 35 -8.24 -27.57 -4.71
CA GLN A 35 -7.76 -26.75 -3.59
C GLN A 35 -6.27 -26.98 -3.32
N LYS A 36 -5.83 -28.24 -3.22
CA LYS A 36 -4.42 -28.57 -2.99
C LYS A 36 -3.49 -28.06 -4.11
N GLU A 37 -3.93 -28.17 -5.36
CA GLU A 37 -3.16 -27.63 -6.50
C GLU A 37 -3.12 -26.10 -6.49
N ALA A 38 -4.22 -25.44 -6.14
CA ALA A 38 -4.24 -23.99 -5.99
C ALA A 38 -3.30 -23.52 -4.87
N GLU A 39 -3.34 -24.17 -3.70
CA GLU A 39 -2.42 -23.88 -2.59
C GLU A 39 -0.95 -24.12 -2.97
N ALA A 40 -0.66 -25.20 -3.71
CA ALA A 40 0.69 -25.48 -4.19
C ALA A 40 1.18 -24.39 -5.16
N ARG A 41 0.33 -23.93 -6.08
CA ARG A 41 0.67 -22.83 -6.99
C ARG A 41 0.92 -21.52 -6.23
N VAL A 42 0.10 -21.21 -5.23
CA VAL A 42 0.30 -20.03 -4.38
C VAL A 42 1.66 -20.10 -3.69
N LYS A 43 1.98 -21.22 -3.04
CA LYS A 43 3.28 -21.43 -2.37
C LYS A 43 4.46 -21.22 -3.32
N VAL A 44 4.42 -21.81 -4.51
CA VAL A 44 5.49 -21.62 -5.51
C VAL A 44 5.61 -20.15 -5.93
N THR A 45 4.50 -19.43 -6.10
CA THR A 45 4.56 -18.01 -6.45
C THR A 45 5.05 -17.13 -5.29
N GLU A 46 4.74 -17.48 -4.05
CA GLU A 46 5.21 -16.80 -2.85
C GLU A 46 6.71 -16.99 -2.65
N GLU A 47 7.20 -18.22 -2.81
CA GLU A 47 8.63 -18.54 -2.76
C GLU A 47 9.40 -17.77 -3.83
N ARG A 48 8.96 -17.82 -5.10
CA ARG A 48 9.57 -17.05 -6.19
C ARG A 48 9.58 -15.54 -5.92
N ARG A 49 8.49 -14.99 -5.37
CA ARG A 49 8.43 -13.57 -5.00
C ARG A 49 9.39 -13.23 -3.86
N LYS A 50 9.56 -14.13 -2.89
CA LYS A 50 10.49 -13.94 -1.78
C LYS A 50 11.94 -13.97 -2.27
N GLU A 51 12.29 -14.94 -3.10
CA GLU A 51 13.63 -15.06 -3.71
C GLU A 51 13.97 -13.83 -4.55
N ALA A 52 13.04 -13.37 -5.40
CA ALA A 52 13.24 -12.18 -6.22
C ALA A 52 13.45 -10.92 -5.35
N ARG A 53 12.72 -10.78 -4.24
CA ARG A 53 12.92 -9.68 -3.29
C ARG A 53 14.27 -9.77 -2.59
N GLU A 54 14.71 -10.97 -2.22
CA GLU A 54 16.00 -11.16 -1.56
C GLU A 54 17.15 -10.84 -2.51
N LEU A 55 17.10 -11.31 -3.75
CA LEU A 55 18.08 -10.97 -4.79
C LEU A 55 18.14 -9.46 -5.03
N ALA A 56 16.99 -8.81 -5.21
CA ALA A 56 16.93 -7.36 -5.38
C ALA A 56 17.53 -6.59 -4.18
N LEU A 57 17.31 -7.08 -2.96
CA LEU A 57 17.91 -6.49 -1.76
C LEU A 57 19.43 -6.69 -1.72
N ARG A 58 19.93 -7.86 -2.13
CA ARG A 58 21.37 -8.13 -2.24
C ARG A 58 22.00 -7.23 -3.30
N GLU A 59 21.44 -7.17 -4.50
CA GLU A 59 21.91 -6.28 -5.57
C GLU A 59 21.90 -4.81 -5.15
N ALA A 60 20.85 -4.35 -4.46
CA ALA A 60 20.78 -2.98 -3.95
C ALA A 60 21.84 -2.70 -2.87
N ARG A 61 22.19 -3.68 -2.04
CA ARG A 61 23.27 -3.56 -1.05
C ARG A 61 24.63 -3.49 -1.74
N GLU A 62 24.87 -4.35 -2.72
CA GLU A 62 26.11 -4.33 -3.50
C GLU A 62 26.28 -3.03 -4.30
N ALA A 63 25.20 -2.53 -4.92
CA ALA A 63 25.21 -1.26 -5.63
C ALA A 63 25.54 -0.10 -4.69
N LYS A 64 24.96 -0.08 -3.49
CA LYS A 64 25.29 0.93 -2.46
C LYS A 64 26.73 0.79 -1.96
N ALA A 65 27.25 -0.43 -1.81
CA ALA A 65 28.62 -0.65 -1.38
C ALA A 65 29.65 -0.20 -2.44
N LYS A 66 29.31 -0.33 -3.73
CA LYS A 66 30.15 0.09 -4.86
C LYS A 66 29.99 1.57 -5.23
N ASP A 67 29.07 2.30 -4.59
CA ASP A 67 28.87 3.73 -4.84
C ASP A 67 30.15 4.51 -4.45
N PRO A 68 30.76 5.28 -5.38
CA PRO A 68 31.98 6.04 -5.10
C PRO A 68 31.83 6.96 -3.89
N ARG A 69 30.64 7.53 -3.67
CA ARG A 69 30.36 8.38 -2.52
C ARG A 69 30.46 7.61 -1.20
N ASN A 70 29.94 6.40 -1.15
CA ASN A 70 29.99 5.57 0.06
C ASN A 70 31.40 5.03 0.33
N LEU A 71 32.16 4.75 -0.74
CA LEU A 71 33.58 4.39 -0.64
C LEU A 71 34.44 5.56 -0.13
N GLU A 72 34.15 6.79 -0.56
CA GLU A 72 34.81 7.96 -0.01
C GLU A 72 34.45 8.19 1.46
N LEU A 73 33.17 8.03 1.81
CA LEU A 73 32.72 8.12 3.21
C LEU A 73 33.39 7.06 4.09
N SER A 74 33.52 5.81 3.63
CA SER A 74 34.22 4.78 4.40
C SER A 74 35.69 5.14 4.58
N ARG A 75 36.38 5.63 3.54
CA ARG A 75 37.76 6.12 3.65
C ARG A 75 37.93 7.29 4.61
N MET A 76 36.94 8.17 4.72
CA MET A 76 36.95 9.28 5.68
C MET A 76 36.74 8.80 7.12
N LEU A 77 35.91 7.76 7.33
CA LEU A 77 35.68 7.15 8.64
C LEU A 77 36.89 6.32 9.10
N ASP A 78 37.56 5.62 8.18
CA ASP A 78 38.77 4.84 8.46
C ASP A 78 39.99 5.74 8.75
N ARG A 79 39.92 7.02 8.36
CA ARG A 79 40.98 7.98 8.68
C ARG A 79 40.91 8.24 10.19
N PRO A 80 41.98 7.95 10.95
CA PRO A 80 41.99 8.20 12.39
C PRO A 80 41.69 9.68 12.63
N PRO A 81 40.87 10.01 13.65
CA PRO A 81 40.55 11.39 13.96
C PRO A 81 41.86 12.13 14.17
N MET A 82 42.08 13.21 13.42
CA MET A 82 43.29 14.00 13.55
C MET A 82 43.41 14.46 15.01
N GLU A 83 44.42 13.96 15.73
CA GLU A 83 44.70 14.30 17.14
C GLU A 83 45.05 15.79 17.37
N LYS A 84 45.06 16.62 16.32
CA LYS A 84 45.14 18.06 16.47
C LYS A 84 43.75 18.58 16.81
N GLY A 85 43.50 18.71 18.12
CA GLY A 85 42.29 19.28 18.70
C GLY A 85 41.81 20.51 17.93
N VAL A 86 40.81 20.28 17.08
CA VAL A 86 40.05 21.36 16.45
C VAL A 86 39.10 21.85 17.53
N SER A 87 39.32 23.07 18.01
CA SER A 87 38.52 23.72 19.03
C SER A 87 37.07 23.83 18.54
N LEU A 88 36.22 22.88 18.96
CA LEU A 88 34.80 22.76 18.56
C LEU A 88 33.92 23.96 18.98
N GLU A 89 34.47 24.94 19.68
CA GLU A 89 33.74 26.12 20.13
C GLU A 89 33.33 27.03 18.96
N LYS A 90 34.19 27.16 17.94
CA LYS A 90 33.87 27.96 16.73
C LYS A 90 32.97 27.20 15.76
N ASP A 91 33.12 25.88 15.67
CA ASP A 91 32.28 25.03 14.81
C ASP A 91 30.90 24.74 15.39
N ARG A 92 30.68 24.83 16.71
CA ARG A 92 29.33 24.75 17.28
C ARG A 92 28.42 25.84 16.73
N PHE A 93 28.91 27.07 16.55
CA PHE A 93 28.13 28.15 15.95
C PHE A 93 27.87 27.92 14.46
N ALA A 94 28.84 27.38 13.70
CA ALA A 94 28.66 27.06 12.29
C ALA A 94 27.74 25.84 12.08
N ALA A 95 27.85 24.82 12.93
CA ALA A 95 26.98 23.65 12.95
C ALA A 95 25.56 24.01 13.42
N GLN A 96 25.40 24.89 14.41
CA GLN A 96 24.09 25.43 14.75
C GLN A 96 23.54 26.28 13.60
N ALA A 97 24.32 27.16 12.98
CA ALA A 97 23.85 27.99 11.89
C ALA A 97 23.42 27.16 10.67
N THR A 98 24.17 26.09 10.34
CA THR A 98 23.81 25.16 9.26
C THR A 98 22.61 24.29 9.63
N ALA A 99 22.56 23.75 10.86
CA ALA A 99 21.39 23.02 11.37
C ALA A 99 20.13 23.89 11.39
N THR A 100 20.25 25.16 11.78
CA THR A 100 19.13 26.12 11.81
C THR A 100 18.70 26.49 10.39
N ARG A 101 19.62 26.64 9.43
CA ARG A 101 19.27 26.83 8.01
C ARG A 101 18.61 25.59 7.39
N MET A 102 19.10 24.40 7.69
CA MET A 102 18.49 23.15 7.21
C MET A 102 17.12 22.91 7.85
N ALA A 103 16.98 23.20 9.15
CA ALA A 103 15.70 23.17 9.85
C ALA A 103 14.73 24.22 9.30
N ALA A 104 15.20 25.43 8.99
CA ALA A 104 14.39 26.48 8.37
C ALA A 104 13.96 26.11 6.94
N GLN A 105 14.83 25.49 6.13
CA GLN A 105 14.44 24.98 4.80
C GLN A 105 13.49 23.79 4.87
N ALA A 106 13.68 22.88 5.84
CA ALA A 106 12.77 21.77 6.08
C ALA A 106 11.40 22.27 6.57
N ALA A 107 11.39 23.26 7.46
CA ALA A 107 10.19 23.92 7.96
C ALA A 107 9.50 24.77 6.88
N ALA A 108 10.24 25.35 5.93
CA ALA A 108 9.67 26.04 4.78
C ALA A 108 9.01 25.05 3.81
N LYS A 109 9.64 23.90 3.55
CA LYS A 109 9.05 22.81 2.74
C LYS A 109 7.84 22.18 3.44
N SER A 110 7.87 22.03 4.76
CA SER A 110 6.72 21.56 5.53
C SER A 110 5.61 22.61 5.58
N LYS A 111 5.91 23.90 5.73
CA LYS A 111 4.91 24.99 5.65
C LYS A 111 4.26 25.11 4.27
N VAL A 112 5.02 24.94 3.18
CA VAL A 112 4.44 24.89 1.82
C VAL A 112 3.56 23.66 1.63
N LYS A 113 3.92 22.52 2.24
CA LYS A 113 3.10 21.30 2.25
C LYS A 113 1.87 21.41 3.16
N GLU A 114 1.97 22.10 4.29
CA GLU A 114 0.88 22.35 5.24
C GLU A 114 -0.09 23.44 4.74
N MET A 115 0.40 24.46 4.02
CA MET A 115 -0.46 25.41 3.30
C MET A 115 -1.09 24.78 2.06
N GLY A 116 -0.33 24.01 1.29
CA GLY A 116 -0.83 23.31 0.09
C GLY A 116 -1.78 22.14 0.40
N GLY A 117 -1.76 21.62 1.63
CA GLY A 117 -2.69 20.58 2.09
C GLY A 117 -4.00 21.11 2.67
N ARG A 118 -4.09 22.42 2.95
CA ARG A 118 -5.28 23.05 3.57
C ARG A 118 -6.22 23.73 2.58
N TYR A 119 -5.80 23.93 1.32
CA TYR A 119 -6.64 24.53 0.29
C TYR A 119 -6.71 23.63 -0.96
N ASP A 120 -7.82 22.88 -1.07
CA ASP A 120 -8.22 22.18 -2.30
C ASP A 120 -9.13 23.11 -3.13
N SER A 121 -8.58 23.75 -4.15
CA SER A 121 -9.36 24.54 -5.12
C SER A 121 -9.55 23.75 -6.43
N VAL A 122 -10.66 24.02 -7.13
CA VAL A 122 -10.94 23.40 -8.45
C VAL A 122 -9.82 23.73 -9.44
N GLU A 123 -9.33 24.96 -9.44
CA GLU A 123 -8.20 25.44 -10.25
C GLU A 123 -6.91 24.66 -9.98
N ARG A 124 -6.68 24.28 -8.71
CA ARG A 124 -5.51 23.47 -8.34
C ARG A 124 -5.63 22.05 -8.89
N ARG A 125 -6.81 21.44 -8.83
CA ARG A 125 -7.05 20.09 -9.40
C ARG A 125 -6.87 20.06 -10.91
N THR A 126 -7.37 21.08 -11.62
CA THR A 126 -7.24 21.17 -13.08
C THR A 126 -5.79 21.46 -13.50
N ALA A 127 -5.08 22.34 -12.80
CA ALA A 127 -3.67 22.61 -13.06
C ALA A 127 -2.79 21.36 -12.86
N LEU A 128 -3.03 20.59 -11.80
CA LEU A 128 -2.34 19.33 -11.54
C LEU A 128 -2.65 18.27 -12.60
N ALA A 129 -3.92 18.10 -12.97
CA ALA A 129 -4.32 17.17 -14.03
C ALA A 129 -3.67 17.53 -15.38
N ALA A 130 -3.67 18.81 -15.76
CA ALA A 130 -3.05 19.28 -16.98
C ALA A 130 -1.53 19.08 -16.98
N HIS A 131 -0.88 19.29 -15.84
CA HIS A 131 0.55 19.06 -15.67
C HIS A 131 0.91 17.56 -15.79
N LEU A 132 0.12 16.68 -15.17
CA LEU A 132 0.32 15.23 -15.25
C LEU A 132 0.10 14.69 -16.67
N ALA A 133 -0.89 15.22 -17.38
CA ALA A 133 -1.12 14.92 -18.80
C ALA A 133 0.05 15.38 -19.68
N ARG A 134 0.61 16.58 -19.43
CA ARG A 134 1.77 17.11 -20.18
C ARG A 134 3.03 16.25 -19.99
N ILE A 135 3.20 15.63 -18.83
CA ILE A 135 4.33 14.75 -18.51
C ILE A 135 4.14 13.33 -19.08
N GLY A 136 2.95 13.02 -19.64
CA GLY A 136 2.66 11.71 -20.21
C GLY A 136 2.39 10.63 -19.16
N VAL A 137 1.91 11.03 -17.97
CA VAL A 137 1.54 10.07 -16.92
C VAL A 137 0.22 9.39 -17.32
N ALA A 138 0.20 8.06 -17.27
CA ALA A 138 -1.01 7.27 -17.51
C ALA A 138 -2.16 7.71 -16.57
N PRO A 139 -3.41 7.75 -17.05
CA PRO A 139 -4.54 8.31 -16.29
C PRO A 139 -4.75 7.63 -14.93
N GLU A 140 -4.52 6.32 -14.85
CA GLU A 140 -4.59 5.54 -13.60
C GLU A 140 -3.56 6.00 -12.56
N LEU A 141 -2.33 6.33 -13.00
CA LEU A 141 -1.27 6.84 -12.13
C LEU A 141 -1.48 8.31 -11.78
N ALA A 142 -2.11 9.07 -12.67
CA ALA A 142 -2.46 10.47 -12.44
C ALA A 142 -3.49 10.58 -11.31
N ALA A 143 -4.51 9.72 -11.27
CA ALA A 143 -5.52 9.70 -10.20
C ALA A 143 -4.90 9.45 -8.82
N VAL A 144 -3.99 8.48 -8.71
CA VAL A 144 -3.27 8.19 -7.45
C VAL A 144 -2.41 9.37 -7.01
N ARG A 145 -1.73 10.02 -7.95
CA ARG A 145 -0.85 11.16 -7.65
C ARG A 145 -1.65 12.41 -7.27
N MET A 146 -2.78 12.66 -7.93
CA MET A 146 -3.73 13.69 -7.55
C MET A 146 -4.26 13.45 -6.13
N LEU A 147 -4.59 12.20 -5.76
CA LEU A 147 -5.05 11.86 -4.40
C LEU A 147 -3.99 12.17 -3.33
N MET A 148 -2.72 11.93 -3.62
CA MET A 148 -1.59 12.25 -2.74
C MET A 148 -1.34 13.76 -2.63
N GLU A 149 -1.47 14.49 -3.72
CA GLU A 149 -1.17 15.93 -3.77
C GLU A 149 -2.36 16.81 -3.32
N VAL A 150 -3.60 16.32 -3.41
CA VAL A 150 -4.86 16.98 -2.98
C VAL A 150 -5.26 16.60 -1.54
N SER A 151 -4.27 16.22 -0.72
CA SER A 151 -4.37 16.03 0.74
C SER A 151 -5.36 14.99 1.28
N GLN A 152 -5.99 14.16 0.44
CA GLN A 152 -6.84 13.06 0.93
C GLN A 152 -6.06 11.82 1.36
N ALA A 153 -4.82 11.63 0.92
CA ALA A 153 -3.97 10.53 1.36
C ALA A 153 -2.92 11.02 2.36
N GLN A 154 -3.19 10.84 3.65
CA GLN A 154 -2.15 10.95 4.66
C GLN A 154 -1.18 9.78 4.50
N PRO A 155 0.15 10.02 4.39
CA PRO A 155 1.10 8.92 4.23
C PRO A 155 1.05 8.02 5.47
N PRO A 156 1.17 6.69 5.31
CA PRO A 156 0.97 5.73 6.41
C PRO A 156 1.90 6.01 7.60
N GLN A 157 3.11 6.51 7.33
CA GLN A 157 4.08 6.91 8.36
C GLN A 157 3.61 8.09 9.23
N ALA A 158 2.79 9.00 8.69
CA ALA A 158 2.21 10.12 9.43
C ALA A 158 0.91 9.74 10.15
N ALA A 159 0.16 8.76 9.62
CA ALA A 159 -1.05 8.23 10.25
C ALA A 159 -0.74 7.51 11.58
N VAL A 160 0.40 6.81 11.66
CA VAL A 160 0.84 6.14 12.90
C VAL A 160 1.18 7.12 14.03
N ARG A 161 1.75 8.29 13.69
CA ARG A 161 2.16 9.30 14.68
C ARG A 161 1.02 10.17 15.19
N SER A 162 -0.06 10.26 14.41
CA SER A 162 -1.22 11.11 14.70
C SER A 162 -2.45 10.32 15.11
N ARG A 163 -2.29 9.05 15.50
CA ARG A 163 -3.41 8.21 15.96
C ARG A 163 -4.10 8.90 17.14
N PRO A 164 -5.31 9.46 16.97
CA PRO A 164 -6.03 10.04 18.09
C PRO A 164 -6.47 8.91 19.03
N GLU A 165 -6.43 9.17 20.34
CA GLU A 165 -6.84 8.21 21.38
C GLU A 165 -8.35 7.91 21.31
N GLU A 166 -9.13 8.83 20.73
CA GLU A 166 -10.53 8.64 20.37
C GLU A 166 -10.71 8.50 18.85
N PRO A 167 -11.48 7.52 18.37
CA PRO A 167 -11.82 7.42 16.96
C PRO A 167 -12.65 8.66 16.55
N PRO A 168 -12.36 9.29 15.39
CA PRO A 168 -13.16 10.42 14.94
C PRO A 168 -14.61 9.96 14.77
N HIS A 169 -15.51 10.52 15.57
CA HIS A 169 -16.93 10.27 15.44
C HIS A 169 -17.38 10.46 13.99
N VAL A 170 -18.11 9.46 13.49
CA VAL A 170 -18.68 9.39 12.14
C VAL A 170 -19.79 10.45 11.99
N VAL A 171 -19.42 11.74 11.99
CA VAL A 171 -20.37 12.85 11.82
C VAL A 171 -20.48 13.26 10.35
N ARG A 172 -19.49 12.94 9.51
CA ARG A 172 -19.50 13.32 8.08
C ARG A 172 -20.50 12.56 7.22
N ALA A 173 -20.83 11.31 7.57
CA ALA A 173 -21.84 10.54 6.82
C ALA A 173 -23.26 11.12 7.02
N ARG A 174 -23.59 11.56 8.25
CA ARG A 174 -24.94 12.04 8.57
C ARG A 174 -25.24 13.43 7.99
N GLN A 175 -24.23 14.30 7.83
CA GLN A 175 -24.41 15.61 7.18
C GLN A 175 -24.61 15.51 5.66
N GLN A 176 -24.07 14.47 5.02
CA GLN A 176 -24.20 14.26 3.57
C GLN A 176 -25.55 13.62 3.18
N GLU A 177 -26.18 12.88 4.11
CA GLU A 177 -27.55 12.39 3.96
C GLU A 177 -28.59 13.50 4.21
N LEU A 178 -28.36 14.38 5.18
CA LEU A 178 -29.24 15.52 5.47
C LEU A 178 -29.32 16.52 4.30
N SER A 179 -28.21 16.76 3.58
CA SER A 179 -28.21 17.65 2.40
C SER A 179 -28.90 17.06 1.17
N ARG A 180 -28.94 15.72 1.02
CA ARG A 180 -29.67 15.05 -0.07
C ARG A 180 -31.16 14.83 0.22
N GLY A 181 -31.57 14.85 1.49
CA GLY A 181 -32.97 14.67 1.90
C GLY A 181 -33.84 15.90 1.74
N LEU A 182 -33.25 17.11 1.84
CA LEU A 182 -33.98 18.38 1.75
C LEU A 182 -34.40 18.79 0.33
N GLU A 183 -33.80 18.19 -0.71
CA GLU A 183 -34.12 18.49 -2.11
C GLU A 183 -35.37 17.74 -2.63
N ARG A 184 -35.96 16.84 -1.84
CA ARG A 184 -37.12 16.03 -2.25
C ARG A 184 -38.46 16.48 -1.68
N THR A 185 -38.51 17.53 -0.86
CA THR A 185 -39.73 17.99 -0.18
C THR A 185 -40.21 19.38 -0.64
N ARG A 186 -39.72 19.86 -1.79
CA ARG A 186 -40.30 21.01 -2.50
C ARG A 186 -40.54 20.64 -3.96
N GLY A 187 -41.62 19.90 -4.17
CA GLY A 187 -42.24 19.59 -5.45
C GLY A 187 -43.72 19.39 -5.20
#